data_AF-A0A1G3T1T1-F1
#
_entry.id   AF-A0A1G3T1T1-F1
#
_cell.length_a   1.000
_cell.length_b   1.000
_cell.length_c   1.000
_cell.angle_alpha   90.00
_cell.angle_beta   90.00
_cell.angle_gamma   90.00
#
_symmetry.space_group_name_H-M   'P 1'
#
loop_
_entity.id
_entity.type
_entity.pdbx_description
1 polymer ?
#
loop_
_entity_poly.entity_id
_entity_poly.type
_entity_poly.pdbx_seq_one_letter_code
_entity_poly.pdbx_strand_id
1 'polypeptide(L)' 'MYRMTYNHLNNSGCSARGIAKRESKEELLKLAEELKESICNVDIRPIEGTIEKRLPMELFLNMKELR' A
#
# COMPACT_ATOMS: atom_id res chain seq x y z
N MET A 1 -0.14 10.97 6.11
CA MET A 1 -0.17 10.55 4.70
C MET A 1 -1.16 9.41 4.55
N TYR A 2 -1.94 9.36 3.47
CA TYR A 2 -2.93 8.32 3.20
C TYR A 2 -2.54 7.53 1.95
N ARG A 3 -2.95 6.26 1.91
CA ARG A 3 -2.79 5.35 0.79
C ARG A 3 -4.16 4.88 0.33
N MET A 4 -4.42 5.01 -0.96
CA MET A 4 -5.54 4.41 -1.66
C MET A 4 -5.04 3.26 -2.51
N THR A 5 -5.72 2.11 -2.45
CA THR A 5 -5.51 1.00 -3.37
C THR A 5 -6.78 0.71 -4.14
N TYR A 6 -6.67 0.41 -5.42
CA TYR A 6 -7.81 0.16 -6.29
C TYR A 6 -7.45 -0.84 -7.39
N ASN A 7 -8.45 -1.49 -7.96
CA ASN A 7 -8.33 -2.35 -9.13
C ASN A 7 -8.83 -1.58 -10.37
N HIS A 8 -8.37 -1.98 -11.56
CA HIS A 8 -8.89 -1.45 -12.83
C HIS A 8 -10.04 -2.32 -13.35
N LEU A 9 -11.12 -1.69 -13.81
CA LEU A 9 -12.34 -2.37 -14.29
C LEU A 9 -12.13 -3.18 -15.57
N ASN A 10 -11.31 -2.69 -16.50
CA ASN A 10 -11.19 -3.25 -17.86
C ASN A 10 -9.96 -4.13 -18.11
N ASN A 11 -9.24 -4.56 -17.08
CA ASN A 11 -8.05 -5.38 -17.28
C ASN A 11 -8.38 -6.87 -17.06
N SER A 12 -8.54 -7.61 -18.16
CA SER A 12 -8.64 -9.07 -18.22
C SER A 12 -7.31 -9.70 -17.77
N GLY A 13 -7.06 -9.66 -16.47
CA GLY A 13 -5.79 -10.03 -15.85
C GLY A 13 -5.68 -9.32 -14.51
N CYS A 14 -6.19 -9.96 -13.46
CA CYS A 14 -6.41 -9.43 -12.12
C CYS A 14 -5.10 -9.19 -11.32
N SER A 15 -4.08 -8.58 -11.94
CA SER A 15 -2.74 -8.42 -11.35
C SER A 15 -2.37 -6.96 -11.08
N ALA A 16 -2.98 -6.00 -11.78
CA ALA A 16 -2.64 -4.58 -11.64
C ALA A 16 -3.51 -3.91 -10.55
N ARG A 17 -3.02 -3.94 -9.30
CA ARG A 17 -3.52 -3.06 -8.22
C ARG A 17 -2.85 -1.70 -8.32
N GLY A 18 -3.64 -0.65 -8.59
CA GLY A 18 -3.19 0.73 -8.52
C GLY A 18 -2.99 1.17 -7.06
N ILE A 19 -1.96 1.98 -6.82
CA ILE A 19 -1.67 2.56 -5.51
C ILE A 19 -1.52 4.08 -5.69
N ALA A 20 -2.37 4.85 -5.02
CA ALA A 20 -2.25 6.30 -4.93
C ALA A 20 -1.91 6.72 -3.50
N LYS A 21 -1.03 7.73 -3.36
CA LYS A 21 -0.64 8.30 -2.06
C LYS A 21 -0.86 9.81 -2.09
N ARG A 22 -1.50 10.33 -1.04
CA ARG A 22 -1.77 11.76 -0.86
C ARG A 22 -1.63 12.16 0.61
N GLU A 23 -1.57 13.45 0.87
CA GLU A 23 -1.45 13.98 2.23
C GLU A 23 -2.78 13.92 2.97
N SER A 24 -3.88 14.15 2.25
CA SER A 24 -5.24 14.22 2.79
C SER A 24 -6.15 13.12 2.24
N LYS A 25 -7.07 12.66 3.09
CA LYS A 25 -8.11 11.68 2.71
C LYS A 25 -9.07 12.22 1.64
N GLU A 26 -9.41 13.51 1.73
CA GLU A 26 -10.35 14.18 0.82
C GLU A 26 -9.86 14.17 -0.64
N GLU A 27 -8.55 14.33 -0.85
CA GLU A 27 -7.97 14.25 -2.20
C GLU A 27 -8.08 12.85 -2.79
N LEU A 28 -7.92 11.81 -1.97
CA LEU A 28 -8.10 10.42 -2.42
C LEU A 28 -9.56 10.11 -2.73
N LEU A 29 -10.50 10.69 -1.98
CA LEU A 29 -11.93 10.54 -2.27
C LEU A 29 -12.32 11.22 -3.58
N LYS A 30 -11.84 12.45 -3.82
CA LYS A 30 -12.05 13.13 -5.12
C LYS A 30 -11.46 12.32 -6.28
N LEU A 31 -10.22 11.84 -6.12
CA LEU A 31 -9.57 11.02 -7.12
C LEU A 31 -10.34 9.72 -7.40
N ALA A 32 -10.90 9.08 -6.37
CA ALA A 32 -11.71 7.89 -6.52
C ALA A 32 -13.03 8.18 -7.26
N GLU A 33 -13.63 9.35 -7.02
CA GLU A 33 -14.85 9.79 -7.69
C GLU A 33 -14.62 10.09 -9.18
N GLU A 34 -13.53 10.79 -9.51
CA GLU A 34 -13.11 11.07 -10.90
C GLU A 34 -12.83 9.78 -11.67
N LEU A 35 -12.30 8.76 -10.99
CA LEU A 35 -11.91 7.49 -11.61
C LEU A 35 -12.97 6.39 -11.48
N LYS A 36 -14.16 6.67 -10.92
CA LYS A 36 -15.19 5.65 -10.58
C LYS A 36 -15.60 4.75 -11.75
N GLU A 37 -15.49 5.25 -12.97
CA GLU A 37 -15.83 4.50 -14.19
C GLU A 37 -14.70 3.57 -14.67
N SER A 38 -13.50 3.75 -14.14
CA SER A 38 -12.28 3.03 -14.54
C SER A 38 -11.68 2.16 -13.42
N ILE A 39 -12.06 2.40 -12.16
CA ILE A 39 -11.54 1.68 -11.00
C ILE A 39 -12.63 1.04 -10.16
N CYS A 40 -12.30 -0.05 -9.47
CA CYS A 40 -13.18 -0.76 -8.53
C CYS A 40 -12.40 -1.21 -7.29
N ASN A 41 -13.11 -1.65 -6.24
CA ASN A 41 -12.53 -2.09 -4.96
C ASN A 41 -11.54 -1.07 -4.34
N VAL A 42 -11.99 0.16 -4.16
CA VAL A 42 -11.19 1.24 -3.58
C VAL A 42 -11.09 1.06 -2.06
N ASP A 43 -9.86 0.99 -1.55
CA ASP A 43 -9.54 0.91 -0.12
C ASP A 43 -8.61 2.07 0.27
N ILE A 44 -9.03 2.93 1.18
CA ILE A 44 -8.27 4.09 1.64
C ILE A 44 -7.89 3.89 3.10
N ARG A 45 -6.60 3.86 3.39
CA ARG A 45 -6.06 3.71 4.75
C ARG A 45 -5.05 4.81 5.07
N PRO A 46 -4.99 5.29 6.32
CA PRO A 46 -3.87 6.10 6.77
C PRO A 46 -2.60 5.26 6.69
N ILE A 47 -1.53 5.87 6.17
CA ILE A 47 -0.18 5.32 6.31
C ILE A 47 0.22 5.65 7.73
N GLU A 48 -0.20 4.81 8.68
CA GLU A 48 0.46 4.75 9.96
C GLU A 48 1.89 4.34 9.66
N GLY A 49 2.85 5.16 10.10
CA GLY A 49 4.26 4.84 10.01
C GLY A 49 4.49 3.59 10.82
N THR A 50 4.29 2.42 10.22
CA THR A 50 4.92 1.18 10.66
C THR A 50 6.39 1.50 10.53
N ILE A 51 6.96 1.98 11.63
CA ILE A 51 8.35 1.84 11.97
C ILE A 51 8.62 0.40 11.60
N GLU A 52 9.25 0.19 10.45
CA GLU A 52 9.78 -1.10 10.09
C GLU A 52 10.59 -1.47 11.33
N LYS A 53 10.09 -2.44 12.10
CA LYS A 53 10.91 -3.17 13.05
C LYS A 53 11.92 -3.89 12.16
N ARG A 54 12.92 -3.15 11.69
CA ARG A 54 14.16 -3.69 11.19
C ARG A 54 14.59 -4.58 12.34
N LEU A 55 14.46 -5.88 12.13
CA LEU A 55 15.02 -6.84 13.06
C LEU A 55 16.48 -6.42 13.22
N PRO A 56 16.93 -6.10 14.45
CA PRO A 56 18.30 -5.67 14.66
C PRO A 56 19.21 -6.76 14.08
N MET A 57 20.17 -6.38 13.24
CA MET A 57 21.10 -7.33 12.61
C MET A 57 21.89 -8.15 13.65
N GLU A 58 21.89 -7.72 14.91
CA GLU A 58 22.42 -8.41 16.09
C GLU A 58 21.80 -9.81 16.30
N LEU A 59 20.56 -10.06 15.86
CA LEU A 59 19.94 -11.39 15.93
C LEU A 59 20.63 -12.45 15.04
N PHE A 60 21.39 -12.02 14.02
CA PHE A 60 22.06 -12.94 13.10
C PHE A 60 23.49 -13.30 13.52
N LEU A 61 24.07 -12.61 14.51
CA LEU A 61 25.45 -12.90 14.96
C LEU A 61 25.55 -14.19 15.79
N ASN A 62 24.48 -14.61 16.47
CA ASN A 62 24.49 -15.81 17.33
C ASN A 62 24.34 -17.15 16.59
N MET A 63 24.14 -17.14 15.27
CA MET A 63 23.98 -18.37 14.47
C MET A 63 25.30 -18.88 13.87
N LYS A 64 26.42 -18.16 14.08
CA LYS A 64 27.73 -18.54 13.53
C LYS A 64 28.54 -19.47 14.45
N GLU A 65 28.14 -19.66 15.72
CA GLU A 65 28.84 -20.51 16.70
C GLU A 65 28.30 -21.95 16.81
N LEU A 66 27.53 -22.42 15.81
CA LEU A 66 26.97 -23.78 15.78
C LEU A 66 27.61 -24.67 14.70
N ARG A 67 28.87 -24.42 14.34
CA ARG A 67 29.67 -25.30 13.49
C ARG A 67 31.06 -25.54 14.04
#